data_AF-A0A7C4WK55-F1
#
_entry.id   AF-A0A7C4WK55-F1
#
_cell.length_a   1.000
_cell.length_b   1.000
_cell.length_c   1.000
_cell.angle_alpha   90.00
_cell.angle_beta   90.00
_cell.angle_gamma   90.00
#
_symmetry.space_group_name_H-M   'P 1'
#
loop_
_entity.id
_entity.type
_entity.pdbx_description
1 polymer ?
#
loop_
_entity_poly.entity_id
_entity_poly.type
_entity_poly.pdbx_seq_one_letter_code
_entity_poly.pdbx_strand_id
1 'polypeptide(L)'
;MERIAAAEELVKIGFNVAIRIDPIIPRFGEILGQSPSEIETLIENICKIGVKIVVAKCLRLVGATAKVHPAFYYGLLPYYKTHGVWSGNCYELRNDIKRILHMPVYSACLKRGIGYSICLDNVDLPSSTPCDRGNMLLCGIEKVNSFNFRKS
;
A
#
# COMPACT_ATOMS: atom_id res chain seq x y z
N MET A 1 -9.91 -7.40 -13.13
CA MET A 1 -11.19 -7.66 -12.43
C MET A 1 -11.15 -8.96 -11.63
N GLU A 2 -10.56 -10.04 -12.16
CA GLU A 2 -10.47 -11.35 -11.49
C GLU A 2 -9.86 -11.32 -10.07
N ARG A 3 -8.82 -10.50 -9.82
CA ARG A 3 -8.19 -10.42 -8.49
C ARG A 3 -9.09 -9.84 -7.40
N ILE A 4 -9.96 -8.89 -7.74
CA ILE A 4 -10.92 -8.30 -6.79
C ILE A 4 -12.02 -9.31 -6.48
N ALA A 5 -12.53 -10.01 -7.51
CA ALA A 5 -13.50 -11.09 -7.31
C ALA A 5 -12.93 -12.22 -6.43
N ALA A 6 -11.67 -12.62 -6.64
CA ALA A 6 -11.03 -13.62 -5.79
C ALA A 6 -10.92 -13.16 -4.32
N ALA A 7 -10.58 -11.89 -4.09
CA ALA A 7 -10.57 -11.31 -2.74
C ALA A 7 -11.98 -11.28 -2.12
N GLU A 8 -13.00 -10.96 -2.91
CA GLU A 8 -14.39 -10.95 -2.47
C GLU A 8 -14.85 -12.34 -2.01
N GLU A 9 -14.52 -13.40 -2.75
CA GLU A 9 -14.84 -14.78 -2.34
C GLU A 9 -14.16 -15.17 -1.03
N LEU A 10 -12.90 -14.77 -0.82
CA LEU A 10 -12.21 -14.97 0.45
C LEU A 10 -12.88 -14.22 1.60
N VAL A 11 -13.33 -12.99 1.38
CA VAL A 11 -14.08 -12.22 2.39
C VAL A 11 -15.42 -12.88 2.70
N LYS A 12 -16.15 -13.37 1.69
CA LYS A 12 -17.46 -14.04 1.86
C LYS A 12 -17.37 -15.29 2.73
N ILE A 13 -16.28 -16.06 2.62
CA ILE A 13 -16.05 -17.25 3.45
C ILE A 13 -15.42 -16.92 4.82
N GLY A 14 -15.27 -15.64 5.15
CA GLY A 14 -14.88 -15.16 6.48
C GLY A 14 -13.39 -14.87 6.69
N PHE A 15 -12.56 -14.90 5.65
CA PHE A 15 -11.16 -14.50 5.79
C PHE A 15 -11.01 -12.98 5.95
N ASN A 16 -10.11 -12.58 6.83
CA ASN A 16 -9.65 -11.19 6.89
C ASN A 16 -8.61 -10.95 5.79
N VAL A 17 -9.04 -10.30 4.71
CA VAL A 17 -8.21 -10.06 3.53
C VAL A 17 -7.54 -8.68 3.58
N ALA A 18 -6.24 -8.66 3.32
CA ALA A 18 -5.45 -7.46 3.08
C ALA A 18 -5.16 -7.33 1.58
N ILE A 19 -5.28 -6.13 1.01
CA ILE A 19 -4.88 -5.86 -0.38
C ILE A 19 -3.62 -5.02 -0.42
N ARG A 20 -2.68 -5.41 -1.29
CA ARG A 20 -1.41 -4.69 -1.51
C ARG A 20 -1.48 -3.81 -2.76
N ILE A 21 -1.18 -2.53 -2.60
CA ILE A 21 -0.86 -1.60 -3.68
C ILE A 21 0.66 -1.43 -3.69
N ASP A 22 1.33 -2.35 -4.37
CA ASP A 22 2.78 -2.43 -4.42
C ASP A 22 3.23 -2.82 -5.84
N PRO A 23 3.92 -1.94 -6.58
CA PRO A 23 4.41 -0.62 -6.17
C PRO A 23 3.48 0.55 -6.51
N ILE A 24 3.54 1.62 -5.72
CA ILE A 24 3.15 2.99 -6.11
C ILE A 24 4.29 3.58 -6.94
N ILE A 25 3.97 4.07 -8.13
CA ILE A 25 4.95 4.52 -9.12
C ILE A 25 4.76 6.03 -9.35
N PRO A 26 5.83 6.84 -9.26
CA PRO A 26 5.74 8.26 -9.59
C PRO A 26 5.44 8.48 -11.07
N ARG A 27 4.67 9.52 -11.37
CA ARG A 27 4.51 10.02 -12.74
C ARG A 27 5.71 10.86 -13.13
N PHE A 28 6.40 10.50 -14.21
CA PHE A 28 7.53 11.26 -14.73
C PHE A 28 7.80 10.95 -16.21
N GLY A 29 7.88 12.00 -17.04
CA GLY A 29 7.98 11.84 -18.49
C GLY A 29 6.84 10.98 -19.04
N GLU A 30 7.18 9.99 -19.87
CA GLU A 30 6.24 9.02 -20.44
C GLU A 30 5.75 7.96 -19.44
N ILE A 31 6.32 7.91 -18.22
CA ILE A 31 5.90 6.97 -17.19
C ILE A 31 4.71 7.55 -16.43
N LEU A 32 3.53 7.03 -16.71
CA LEU A 32 2.26 7.60 -16.22
C LEU A 32 2.05 7.41 -14.70
N GLY A 33 2.61 6.37 -14.11
CA GLY A 33 2.31 5.98 -12.71
C GLY A 33 0.82 5.75 -12.48
N GLN A 34 0.40 5.76 -11.21
CA GLN A 34 -1.03 5.77 -10.85
C GLN A 34 -1.49 7.20 -10.52
N SER A 35 -2.61 7.61 -11.10
CA SER A 35 -3.26 8.88 -10.77
C SER A 35 -4.04 8.80 -9.45
N PRO A 36 -4.28 9.95 -8.78
CA PRO A 36 -5.11 9.97 -7.58
C PRO A 36 -6.53 9.43 -7.78
N SER A 37 -7.15 9.69 -8.94
CA SER A 37 -8.50 9.20 -9.25
C SER A 37 -8.52 7.67 -9.44
N GLU A 38 -7.53 7.10 -10.14
CA GLU A 38 -7.40 5.64 -10.27
C GLU A 38 -7.22 4.97 -8.91
N ILE A 39 -6.41 5.57 -8.03
CA ILE A 39 -6.25 5.10 -6.65
C ILE A 39 -7.56 5.18 -5.89
N GLU A 40 -8.29 6.30 -5.96
CA GLU A 40 -9.56 6.45 -5.25
C GLU A 40 -10.59 5.43 -5.72
N THR A 41 -10.74 5.23 -7.03
CA THR A 41 -11.63 4.22 -7.60
C THR A 41 -11.23 2.81 -7.18
N LEU A 42 -9.93 2.50 -7.17
CA LEU A 42 -9.44 1.20 -6.72
C LEU A 42 -9.80 0.96 -5.24
N ILE A 43 -9.51 1.92 -4.38
CA ILE A 43 -9.80 1.83 -2.93
C ILE A 43 -11.30 1.72 -2.67
N GLU A 44 -12.13 2.42 -3.45
CA GLU A 44 -13.58 2.26 -3.37
C GLU A 44 -14.03 0.83 -3.67
N ASN A 45 -13.53 0.26 -4.75
CA ASN A 45 -13.88 -1.12 -5.14
C ASN A 45 -13.39 -2.13 -4.10
N ILE A 46 -12.21 -1.92 -3.53
CA ILE A 46 -11.66 -2.74 -2.45
C ILE A 46 -12.55 -2.65 -1.20
N CYS A 47 -13.00 -1.45 -0.84
CA CYS A 47 -13.85 -1.24 0.33
C CYS A 47 -15.23 -1.92 0.16
N LYS A 48 -15.80 -1.89 -1.06
CA LYS A 48 -17.11 -2.50 -1.37
C LYS A 48 -17.13 -4.01 -1.12
N ILE A 49 -16.02 -4.70 -1.34
CA ILE A 49 -15.90 -6.15 -1.13
C ILE A 49 -15.56 -6.53 0.32
N GLY A 50 -15.52 -5.57 1.25
CA GLY A 50 -15.36 -5.82 2.68
C GLY A 50 -13.92 -5.91 3.18
N VAL A 51 -12.91 -5.66 2.34
CA VAL A 51 -11.50 -5.56 2.75
C VAL A 51 -11.32 -4.46 3.78
N LYS A 52 -10.58 -4.76 4.86
CA LYS A 52 -10.41 -3.86 6.01
C LYS A 52 -9.06 -3.18 6.07
N ILE A 53 -8.08 -3.64 5.29
CA ILE A 53 -6.72 -3.12 5.35
C ILE A 53 -6.08 -3.08 3.95
N VAL A 54 -5.44 -1.95 3.66
CA VAL A 54 -4.64 -1.75 2.46
C VAL A 54 -3.19 -1.54 2.86
N VAL A 55 -2.29 -2.26 2.20
CA VAL A 55 -0.85 -2.14 2.39
C VAL A 55 -0.26 -1.50 1.16
N ALA A 56 0.57 -0.48 1.33
CA ALA A 56 1.19 0.20 0.20
C ALA A 56 2.70 0.30 0.33
N LYS A 57 3.36 0.38 -0.83
CA LYS A 57 4.80 0.57 -0.94
C LYS A 57 5.15 1.30 -2.23
N CYS A 58 6.07 2.24 -2.18
CA CYS A 58 6.62 2.93 -3.34
C CYS A 58 7.61 2.03 -4.09
N LEU A 59 7.67 2.20 -5.42
CA LEU A 59 8.64 1.52 -6.26
C LEU A 59 10.07 1.81 -5.80
N ARG A 60 10.86 0.76 -5.62
CA ARG A 60 12.33 0.85 -5.55
C ARG A 60 12.89 0.55 -6.92
N LEU A 61 13.77 1.42 -7.43
CA LEU A 61 14.31 1.28 -8.77
C LEU A 61 15.57 0.39 -8.71
N VAL A 62 15.34 -0.92 -8.78
CA VAL A 62 16.39 -1.96 -8.71
C VAL A 62 17.13 -2.08 -10.05
N GLY A 63 18.45 -2.22 -10.02
CA GLY A 63 19.27 -2.35 -11.25
C GLY A 63 18.87 -3.52 -12.16
N ALA A 64 18.31 -4.60 -11.61
CA ALA A 64 17.79 -5.73 -12.40
C ALA A 64 16.66 -5.31 -13.36
N THR A 65 15.86 -4.30 -13.01
CA THR A 65 14.79 -3.78 -13.86
C THR A 65 15.33 -3.19 -15.16
N ALA A 66 16.57 -2.67 -15.17
CA ALA A 66 17.22 -2.19 -16.39
C ALA A 66 17.42 -3.30 -17.45
N LYS A 67 17.57 -4.55 -17.01
CA LYS A 67 17.76 -5.70 -17.90
C LYS A 67 16.45 -6.20 -18.52
N VAL A 68 15.36 -6.16 -17.75
CA VAL A 68 14.06 -6.72 -18.16
C VAL A 68 13.16 -5.66 -18.81
N HIS A 69 13.18 -4.44 -18.28
CA HIS A 69 12.36 -3.32 -18.74
C HIS A 69 13.21 -2.04 -18.85
N PRO A 70 14.15 -1.98 -19.82
CA PRO A 70 15.11 -0.88 -19.95
C PRO A 70 14.42 0.48 -20.11
N ALA A 71 13.41 0.58 -20.98
CA ALA A 71 12.69 1.84 -21.21
C ALA A 71 12.04 2.38 -19.93
N PHE A 72 11.42 1.50 -19.14
CA PHE A 72 10.83 1.87 -17.85
C PHE A 72 11.91 2.32 -16.85
N TYR A 73 13.01 1.57 -16.75
CA TYR A 73 14.10 1.89 -15.84
C TYR A 73 14.74 3.23 -16.16
N TYR A 74 15.19 3.42 -17.41
CA TYR A 74 15.87 4.63 -17.84
C TYR A 74 14.92 5.84 -17.93
N GLY A 75 13.61 5.61 -18.15
CA GLY A 75 12.60 6.66 -18.06
C GLY A 75 12.46 7.22 -16.65
N LEU A 76 12.50 6.38 -15.62
CA LEU A 76 12.41 6.81 -14.21
C LEU A 76 13.77 7.21 -13.61
N LEU A 77 14.89 6.74 -14.15
CA LEU A 77 16.21 6.95 -13.57
C LEU A 77 16.54 8.43 -13.28
N PRO A 78 16.25 9.41 -14.15
CA PRO A 78 16.48 10.82 -13.85
C PRO A 78 15.69 11.30 -12.62
N TYR A 79 14.42 10.88 -12.50
CA TYR A 79 13.59 11.20 -11.34
C TYR A 79 14.22 10.66 -10.05
N TYR A 80 14.65 9.40 -10.05
CA TYR A 80 15.27 8.78 -8.87
C TYR A 80 16.65 9.35 -8.55
N LYS A 81 17.43 9.82 -9.53
CA LYS A 81 18.69 10.51 -9.28
C LYS A 81 18.48 11.87 -8.62
N THR A 82 17.38 12.57 -8.93
CA THR A 82 17.05 13.88 -8.35
C THR A 82 16.34 13.75 -6.99
N HIS A 83 15.45 12.78 -6.85
CA HIS A 83 14.49 12.68 -5.73
C HIS A 83 14.75 11.50 -4.80
N GLY A 84 15.70 10.63 -5.14
CA GLY A 84 16.04 9.44 -4.38
C GLY A 84 17.45 9.45 -3.83
N VAL A 85 17.78 8.34 -3.18
CA VAL A 85 19.07 8.01 -2.63
C VAL A 85 19.42 6.60 -3.10
N TRP A 86 20.67 6.39 -3.51
CA TRP A 86 21.16 5.04 -3.78
C TRP A 86 21.37 4.31 -2.45
N SER A 87 20.70 3.19 -2.25
CA SER A 87 20.80 2.37 -1.04
C SER A 87 20.92 0.91 -1.41
N GLY A 88 22.01 0.27 -0.98
CA GLY A 88 22.35 -1.10 -1.35
C GLY A 88 22.52 -1.25 -2.86
N ASN A 89 21.53 -1.87 -3.51
CA ASN A 89 21.53 -2.19 -4.95
C ASN A 89 20.38 -1.53 -5.73
N CYS A 90 19.73 -0.52 -5.18
CA CYS A 90 18.61 0.17 -5.80
C CYS A 90 18.56 1.65 -5.45
N TYR A 91 17.83 2.44 -6.24
CA TYR A 91 17.41 3.76 -5.80
C TYR A 91 16.11 3.67 -5.00
N GLU A 92 16.08 4.35 -3.86
CA GLU A 92 14.88 4.58 -3.06
C GLU A 92 14.53 6.06 -3.04
N LEU A 93 13.25 6.40 -3.17
CA LEU A 93 12.81 7.80 -3.05
C LEU A 93 13.01 8.30 -1.61
N ARG A 94 13.30 9.59 -1.46
CA ARG A 94 13.34 10.24 -0.14
C ARG A 94 11.96 10.24 0.53
N ASN A 95 11.94 10.36 1.85
CA ASN A 95 10.71 10.22 2.65
C ASN A 95 9.66 11.30 2.35
N ASP A 96 10.08 12.52 2.02
CA ASP A 96 9.19 13.61 1.56
C ASP A 96 8.43 13.21 0.29
N ILE A 97 9.14 12.61 -0.67
CA ILE A 97 8.57 12.16 -1.94
C ILE A 97 7.68 10.94 -1.74
N LYS A 98 8.14 9.96 -0.95
CA LYS A 98 7.31 8.80 -0.57
C LYS A 98 6.02 9.24 0.10
N ARG A 99 6.07 10.24 1.00
CA ARG A 99 4.87 10.81 1.65
C ARG A 99 3.88 11.36 0.64
N ILE A 100 4.34 12.10 -0.36
CA ILE A 100 3.50 12.62 -1.44
C ILE A 100 2.83 11.47 -2.20
N LEU A 101 3.60 10.42 -2.55
CA LEU A 101 3.09 9.27 -3.30
C LEU A 101 2.10 8.41 -2.50
N HIS A 102 2.28 8.29 -1.19
CA HIS A 102 1.36 7.58 -0.31
C HIS A 102 0.06 8.35 -0.04
N MET A 103 0.08 9.69 -0.12
CA MET A 103 -1.04 10.54 0.28
C MET A 103 -2.37 10.21 -0.42
N PRO A 104 -2.43 9.92 -1.73
CA PRO A 104 -3.68 9.54 -2.38
C PRO A 104 -4.27 8.24 -1.82
N VAL A 105 -3.42 7.23 -1.57
CA VAL A 105 -3.86 5.95 -1.01
C VAL A 105 -4.35 6.15 0.42
N TYR A 106 -3.55 6.84 1.23
CA TYR A 106 -3.86 7.14 2.63
C TYR A 106 -5.19 7.89 2.77
N SER A 107 -5.35 9.00 2.04
CA SER A 107 -6.57 9.81 2.09
C SER A 107 -7.80 9.04 1.62
N ALA A 108 -7.67 8.21 0.58
CA ALA A 108 -8.77 7.38 0.10
C ALA A 108 -9.18 6.30 1.12
N CYS A 109 -8.20 5.70 1.82
CA CYS A 109 -8.43 4.74 2.90
C CYS A 109 -9.13 5.39 4.09
N LEU A 110 -8.60 6.53 4.55
CA LEU A 110 -9.14 7.28 5.69
C LEU A 110 -10.59 7.71 5.45
N LYS A 111 -10.89 8.26 4.26
CA LYS A 111 -12.25 8.66 3.85
C LYS A 111 -13.27 7.52 3.93
N ARG A 112 -12.82 6.27 3.78
CA ARG A 112 -13.66 5.07 3.75
C ARG A 112 -13.56 4.22 5.03
N GLY A 113 -12.80 4.68 6.03
CA GLY A 113 -12.66 3.98 7.31
C GLY A 113 -11.96 2.62 7.21
N ILE A 114 -11.13 2.41 6.19
CA ILE A 114 -10.30 1.20 6.08
C ILE A 114 -8.88 1.47 6.59
N GLY A 115 -8.28 0.46 7.19
CA GLY A 115 -6.91 0.52 7.71
C GLY A 115 -5.90 0.73 6.58
N TYR A 116 -4.82 1.43 6.91
CA TYR A 116 -3.75 1.72 5.98
C TYR A 116 -2.39 1.41 6.60
N SER A 117 -1.59 0.60 5.90
CA SER A 117 -0.27 0.20 6.33
C SER A 117 0.81 0.50 5.30
N ILE A 118 1.97 0.94 5.77
CA ILE A 118 3.10 1.34 4.94
C ILE A 118 4.18 0.28 5.02
N CYS A 119 4.66 -0.18 3.88
CA CYS A 119 5.58 -1.31 3.83
C CYS A 119 6.99 -0.91 3.42
N LEU A 120 7.92 -0.94 4.40
CA LEU A 120 9.35 -0.67 4.21
C LEU A 120 9.71 0.74 3.72
N ASP A 121 8.76 1.67 3.67
CA ASP A 121 9.01 3.05 3.25
C ASP A 121 9.27 4.01 4.41
N ASN A 122 8.97 3.59 5.65
CA ASN A 122 9.23 4.35 6.89
C ASN A 122 8.75 5.81 6.83
N VAL A 123 7.62 6.04 6.18
CA VAL A 123 6.97 7.35 6.11
C VAL A 123 6.04 7.50 7.31
N ASP A 124 6.12 8.65 7.96
CA ASP A 124 5.18 9.02 9.01
C ASP A 124 3.89 9.60 8.40
N LEU A 125 2.81 8.83 8.51
CA LEU A 125 1.45 9.27 8.22
C LEU A 125 0.57 8.96 9.44
N PRO A 126 -0.30 9.90 9.88
CA PRO A 126 -1.12 9.70 11.07
C PRO A 126 -1.95 8.43 10.98
N SER A 127 -2.04 7.67 12.06
CA SER A 127 -2.82 6.42 12.13
C SER A 127 -2.40 5.32 11.14
N SER A 128 -1.32 5.50 10.38
CA SER A 128 -0.75 4.45 9.56
C SER A 128 0.06 3.49 10.43
N THR A 129 0.01 2.20 10.10
CA THR A 129 0.83 1.20 10.78
C THR A 129 1.93 0.70 9.87
N PRO A 130 3.16 0.47 10.37
CA PRO A 130 4.16 -0.26 9.61
C PRO A 130 3.63 -1.65 9.21
N CYS A 131 3.99 -2.15 8.02
CA CYS A 131 3.82 -3.56 7.69
C CYS A 131 4.81 -4.39 8.53
N ASP A 132 4.49 -4.68 9.78
CA ASP A 132 5.21 -5.72 10.50
C ASP A 132 4.83 -7.07 9.87
N ARG A 133 5.82 -7.93 9.61
CA ARG A 133 5.69 -9.13 8.78
C ARG A 133 4.81 -10.24 9.40
N GLY A 134 3.93 -9.91 10.36
CA GLY A 134 3.08 -10.86 11.10
C GLY A 134 1.80 -10.30 11.75
N ASN A 135 1.66 -9.01 12.08
CA ASN A 135 0.52 -8.55 12.91
C ASN A 135 -0.73 -8.10 12.14
N MET A 136 -0.70 -7.99 10.80
CA MET A 136 -1.92 -7.70 10.03
C MET A 136 -3.01 -8.78 10.14
N LEU A 137 -2.66 -9.98 10.61
CA LEU A 137 -3.61 -11.06 10.88
C LEU A 137 -4.42 -10.85 12.17
N LEU A 138 -4.02 -9.92 13.04
CA LEU A 138 -4.59 -9.75 14.39
C LEU A 138 -5.63 -8.63 14.52
N CYS A 139 -5.78 -7.74 13.53
CA CYS A 139 -6.78 -6.65 13.59
C CYS A 139 -8.26 -7.11 13.56
N GLY A 140 -8.53 -8.42 13.55
CA GLY A 140 -9.86 -9.01 13.68
C GLY A 140 -10.16 -9.64 15.05
N ILE A 141 -9.19 -9.70 15.97
CA ILE A 141 -9.34 -10.33 17.28
C ILE A 141 -8.99 -9.32 18.35
N GLU A 142 -9.95 -8.47 18.73
CA GLU A 142 -10.15 -7.95 20.10
C GLU A 142 -11.17 -6.82 20.11
N LYS A 143 -12.43 -7.20 20.29
CA LYS A 143 -13.44 -6.53 21.13
C LYS A 143 -14.64 -7.47 21.28
N VAL A 144 -14.40 -8.71 21.73
CA VAL A 144 -15.47 -9.58 22.25
C VAL A 144 -15.39 -9.51 23.77
N ASN A 145 -16.24 -8.64 24.31
CA ASN A 145 -16.80 -8.62 25.66
C ASN A 145 -16.00 -9.30 26.78
N SER A 146 -15.51 -8.49 27.72
CA SER A 146 -15.35 -8.87 29.12
C SER A 146 -16.72 -9.24 29.71
N PHE A 147 -17.15 -10.47 29.46
CA PHE A 147 -18.30 -11.06 30.13
C PHE A 147 -17.93 -11.33 31.60
N ASN A 148 -18.65 -10.63 32.48
CA ASN A 148 -18.61 -10.79 33.92
C ASN A 148 -18.74 -12.26 34.34
N PHE A 149 -17.73 -12.79 35.03
CA PHE A 149 -17.95 -13.87 35.99
C PHE A 149 -17.94 -13.28 37.40
N ARG A 150 -19.14 -12.91 37.88
CA ARG A 150 -19.41 -12.90 39.33
C ARG A 150 -19.50 -14.36 39.76
N LYS A 151 -18.58 -14.81 40.60
CA LYS A 151 -18.73 -16.06 41.34
C LYS A 151 -19.64 -15.81 42.54
N SER A 152 -20.76 -16.52 42.54
CA SER A 152 -21.52 -16.94 43.72
C SER A 152 -20.69 -17.84 44.62
#